data_AF-A0A843KGD0-F1
#
_entry.id   AF-A0A843KGD0-F1
#
_cell.length_a   1.000
_cell.length_b   1.000
_cell.length_c   1.000
_cell.angle_alpha   90.00
_cell.angle_beta   90.00
_cell.angle_gamma   90.00
#
_symmetry.space_group_name_H-M   'P 1'
#
loop_
_entity.id
_entity.type
_entity.pdbx_description
1 polymer ?
#
loop_
_entity_poly.entity_id
_entity_poly.type
_entity_poly.pdbx_seq_one_letter_code
_entity_poly.pdbx_strand_id
1 'polypeptide(L)' 'MVLSFKYKEVANPEGIKKKRPMVPVTFSNGEVSFETLAHLDSGADASAISKEMAEVLGLDLTGKPENSQG' A
#
# COMPACT_ATOMS: atom_id res chain seq x y z
N MET A 1 -24.33 -4.39 1.13
CA MET A 1 -22.98 -4.34 0.55
C MET A 1 -22.12 -5.35 1.29
N VAL A 2 -21.60 -6.39 0.63
CA VAL A 2 -20.74 -7.41 1.25
C VAL A 2 -19.34 -7.22 0.70
N LEU A 3 -18.41 -6.76 1.54
CA LEU A 3 -16.98 -6.69 1.23
C LEU A 3 -16.35 -8.02 1.65
N SER A 4 -15.85 -8.80 0.68
CA SER A 4 -15.16 -10.07 0.94
C SER A 4 -13.65 -9.87 0.79
N PHE A 5 -12.91 -9.82 1.89
CA PHE A 5 -11.45 -9.66 1.88
C PHE A 5 -10.74 -11.02 1.82
N LYS A 6 -9.69 -11.12 1.01
CA LYS A 6 -8.77 -12.28 1.02
C LYS A 6 -7.62 -11.98 1.98
N TYR A 7 -7.71 -12.51 3.20
CA TYR A 7 -6.65 -12.33 4.20
C TYR A 7 -5.36 -13.04 3.78
N LYS A 8 -4.23 -12.32 3.82
CA LYS A 8 -2.89 -12.93 3.72
C LYS A 8 -2.25 -12.92 5.11
N GLU A 9 -1.64 -14.04 5.48
CA GLU A 9 -0.81 -14.10 6.69
C GLU A 9 0.50 -13.38 6.42
N VAL A 10 0.80 -12.35 7.23
CA VAL A 10 2.06 -11.62 7.18
C VAL A 10 2.68 -11.69 8.56
N ALA A 11 3.95 -12.08 8.63
CA ALA A 11 4.71 -12.08 9.88
C ALA A 11 4.96 -10.64 10.31
N ASN A 12 4.75 -10.34 11.59
CA ASN A 12 5.26 -9.10 12.19
C ASN A 12 6.78 -9.22 12.43
N PRO A 13 7.47 -8.12 12.78
CA PRO A 13 8.90 -8.15 13.11
C PRO A 13 9.30 -9.14 14.23
N GLU A 14 8.34 -9.60 15.04
CA GLU A 14 8.52 -10.57 16.12
C GLU A 14 8.27 -12.03 15.66
N GLY A 15 8.00 -12.25 14.37
CA GLY A 15 7.75 -13.57 13.79
C GLY A 15 6.32 -14.12 14.00
N ILE A 16 5.45 -13.35 14.66
CA ILE A 16 4.04 -13.72 14.88
C ILE A 16 3.25 -13.47 13.60
N LYS A 17 2.67 -14.53 13.05
CA LYS A 17 1.78 -14.44 11.88
C LYS A 17 0.46 -13.78 12.29
N LYS A 18 0.15 -12.63 11.70
CA LYS A 18 -1.15 -11.97 11.85
C LYS A 18 -1.86 -11.94 10.51
N LYS A 19 -3.17 -12.19 10.54
CA LYS A 19 -4.03 -11.98 9.36
C LYS A 19 -4.25 -10.49 9.20
N ARG A 20 -3.83 -9.93 8.07
CA ARG A 20 -4.08 -8.52 7.73
C ARG A 20 -5.14 -8.43 6.64
N PRO A 21 -6.07 -7.47 6.71
CA PRO A 21 -7.04 -7.25 5.64
C PRO A 21 -6.29 -6.70 4.42
N MET A 22 -6.03 -7.57 3.45
CA MET A 22 -5.29 -7.20 2.26
C MET A 22 -6.12 -7.49 1.01
N VAL A 23 -5.97 -6.63 0.00
CA VAL A 23 -6.62 -6.80 -1.30
C VAL A 23 -5.60 -6.62 -2.42
N PRO A 24 -5.70 -7.40 -3.51
CA PRO A 24 -4.91 -7.13 -4.70
C PRO A 24 -5.31 -5.78 -5.29
N VAL A 25 -4.33 -4.97 -5.65
CA VAL A 25 -4.49 -3.69 -6.33
C VAL A 25 -3.54 -3.61 -7.51
N THR A 26 -3.98 -2.95 -8.57
CA THR A 26 -3.15 -2.64 -9.72
C THR A 26 -2.79 -1.16 -9.66
N PHE A 27 -1.50 -0.85 -9.66
CA PHE A 27 -1.02 0.52 -9.85
C PHE A 27 -0.60 0.69 -11.30
N SER A 28 -1.01 1.81 -11.91
CA SER A 28 -0.59 2.18 -13.26
C SER A 28 -0.54 3.68 -13.46
N ASN A 29 0.43 4.14 -14.27
CA ASN A 29 0.55 5.52 -14.74
C ASN A 29 0.27 5.67 -16.25
N GLY A 30 -0.24 4.61 -16.92
CA GLY A 30 -0.46 4.55 -18.36
C GLY A 30 0.68 3.94 -19.18
N GLU A 31 1.92 3.98 -18.69
CA GLU A 31 3.08 3.34 -19.33
C GLU A 31 3.51 2.06 -18.59
N VAL A 32 3.53 2.12 -17.26
CA VAL A 32 3.88 1.01 -16.37
C VAL A 32 2.63 0.56 -15.63
N SER A 33 2.51 -0.76 -15.41
CA SER A 33 1.45 -1.36 -14.62
C SER A 33 1.98 -2.57 -13.85
N PHE A 34 1.64 -2.67 -12.56
CA PHE A 34 1.97 -3.83 -11.74
C PHE A 34 0.90 -4.11 -10.69
N GLU A 35 0.82 -5.37 -10.26
CA GLU A 35 -0.06 -5.80 -9.18
C GLU A 35 0.70 -5.94 -7.86
N THR A 36 0.05 -5.55 -6.77
CA THR A 36 0.55 -5.76 -5.41
C THR A 36 -0.60 -6.00 -4.44
N LEU A 37 -0.28 -6.31 -3.18
CA LEU A 37 -1.26 -6.42 -2.11
C LEU A 37 -1.24 -5.15 -1.27
N ALA A 38 -2.38 -4.44 -1.20
CA ALA A 38 -2.55 -3.29 -0.34
C ALA A 38 -3.20 -3.67 0.99
N HIS A 39 -2.76 -3.02 2.06
CA HIS A 39 -3.37 -3.13 3.39
C HIS A 39 -4.56 -2.16 3.50
N LEU A 40 -5.69 -2.64 3.99
CA LEU A 40 -6.86 -1.80 4.26
C LEU A 40 -6.82 -1.31 5.70
N ASP A 41 -6.50 -0.04 5.86
CA ASP A 41 -6.35 0.59 7.16
C ASP A 41 -7.30 1.79 7.28
N SER A 42 -8.42 1.60 7.99
CA SER A 42 -9.39 2.67 8.22
C SER A 42 -8.91 3.73 9.20
N GLY A 43 -7.78 3.50 9.87
CA GLY A 43 -7.16 4.47 10.78
C GLY A 43 -6.19 5.42 10.09
N ALA A 44 -5.95 5.27 8.78
CA ALA A 44 -5.07 6.14 8.00
C ALA A 44 -5.89 7.19 7.23
N ASP A 45 -5.54 8.47 7.38
CA ASP A 45 -6.17 9.58 6.63
C ASP A 45 -5.74 9.62 5.16
N ALA A 46 -4.62 8.98 4.83
CA ALA A 46 -4.06 8.93 3.49
C ALA A 46 -3.52 7.54 3.14
N SER A 47 -3.53 7.23 1.85
CA SER A 47 -2.89 6.03 1.30
C SER A 47 -1.38 6.22 1.20
N ALA A 48 -0.62 5.19 1.60
CA ALA A 48 0.83 5.16 1.46
C ALA A 48 1.29 4.02 0.55
N ILE A 49 2.29 4.29 -0.28
CA ILE A 49 3.03 3.29 -1.06
C ILE A 49 4.52 3.40 -0.75
N SER A 50 5.29 2.35 -1.01
CA SER A 50 6.74 2.41 -0.80
C SER A 50 7.40 3.35 -1.81
N LYS A 51 8.58 3.86 -1.46
CA LYS A 51 9.35 4.74 -2.34
C LYS A 51 9.67 4.06 -3.67
N GLU A 52 10.03 2.78 -3.63
CA GLU A 52 10.36 1.98 -4.81
C GLU A 52 9.16 1.86 -5.75
N MET A 53 7.94 1.67 -5.21
CA MET A 53 6.71 1.66 -6.02
C MET A 53 6.45 3.02 -6.68
N ALA A 54 6.68 4.10 -5.94
CA ALA A 54 6.52 5.46 -6.46
C ALA A 54 7.53 5.78 -7.57
N GLU A 55 8.79 5.34 -7.41
CA GLU A 55 9.85 5.44 -8.42
C GLU A 55 9.48 4.66 -9.69
N VAL A 56 8.97 3.42 -9.56
CA VAL A 56 8.50 2.61 -10.69
C VAL A 56 7.33 3.28 -11.43
N LEU A 57 6.47 4.00 -10.72
CA LEU A 57 5.37 4.77 -11.30
C LEU A 57 5.81 6.11 -11.89
N GLY A 58 7.10 6.47 -11.82
CA GLY A 58 7.62 7.73 -12.33
C GLY A 58 7.06 8.96 -11.60
N LEU A 59 6.66 8.82 -10.33
CA LEU A 59 6.20 9.94 -9.53
C LEU A 59 7.36 10.88 -9.20
N ASP A 60 7.09 12.19 -9.17
CA ASP A 60 8.08 13.17 -8.71
C ASP A 60 8.23 13.09 -7.18
N LEU A 61 9.41 12.71 -6.72
CA LEU A 61 9.77 12.56 -5.31
C LEU A 61 10.69 13.67 -4.81
N THR A 62 10.92 14.71 -5.60
CA THR A 62 11.85 15.81 -5.27
C THR A 62 11.20 16.92 -4.44
N GLY A 63 9.88 16.87 -4.27
CA GLY A 63 9.14 17.74 -3.37
C GLY A 63 9.71 17.69 -1.95
N LYS A 64 9.66 18.82 -1.24
CA LYS A 64 9.99 18.82 0.19
C LYS A 64 9.03 17.85 0.89
N PRO A 65 9.50 17.02 1.83
CA PRO A 65 8.60 16.26 2.67
C PRO A 65 7.72 17.26 3.42
N GLU A 66 6.46 17.37 3.02
CA GLU A 66 5.46 17.94 3.90
C GLU A 66 5.38 17.01 5.11
N ASN A 67 5.40 17.61 6.30
CA ASN A 67 5.09 16.84 7.51
C ASN A 67 3.67 16.32 7.32
N SER A 68 3.53 15.06 6.91
CA SER A 68 2.27 14.35 6.90
C SER A 68 1.72 14.42 8.32
N GLN A 69 0.82 15.36 8.59
CA GLN A 69 0.11 15.40 9.86
C GLN A 69 -0.95 14.30 9.79
N GLY A 70 -0.55 13.12 10.25
CA GLY A 70 -1.45 12.05 10.70
C GLY A 70 -1.29 11.90 12.20
#